data_AF-A0A7Z9LU52-F1
#
_entry.id   AF-A0A7Z9LU52-F1
#
_cell.length_a   1.000
_cell.length_b   1.000
_cell.length_c   1.000
_cell.angle_alpha   90.00
_cell.angle_beta   90.00
_cell.angle_gamma   90.00
#
_symmetry.space_group_name_H-M   'P 1'
#
loop_
_entity.id
_entity.type
_entity.pdbx_description
1 polymer ?
#
loop_
_entity_poly.entity_id
_entity_poly.type
_entity_poly.pdbx_seq_one_letter_code
_entity_poly.pdbx_strand_id
1 'polypeptide(L)'
;MTKNYDAIIIGAGIIGAAIGYELSKKGRRTLNVEMLPAAGYGSTSNSCAIIRLYYSTLDGSAMAYDGYYYWREWADYLEAPKEEQLAQFIECGTLVMKTKLNDGLRKQLVFMDALNIPYEHRSNDQILENYPFYDLTSFAPAKSLDDPKFGEPTGGQLDGAIFFPNGGYISDPQFSTRNIQLAAERTGATFLFNSRVKEIPVNNGRVEGV
;
A
#
# COMPACT_ATOMS: atom_id res chain seq x y z
N MET A 1 21.78 25.94 17.98
CA MET A 1 21.96 24.78 18.88
C MET A 1 21.76 23.52 18.06
N THR A 2 22.76 22.64 18.03
CA THR A 2 22.68 21.33 17.37
C THR A 2 21.71 20.45 18.15
N LYS A 3 20.63 19.97 17.52
CA LYS A 3 19.75 18.96 18.11
C LYS A 3 20.24 17.59 17.67
N ASN A 4 20.51 16.70 18.63
CA ASN A 4 20.98 15.34 18.35
C ASN A 4 19.79 14.38 18.33
N TYR A 5 19.72 13.56 17.28
CA TYR A 5 18.75 12.47 17.10
C TYR A 5 19.50 11.16 16.93
N ASP A 6 18.86 10.05 17.27
CA ASP A 6 19.45 8.72 17.12
C ASP A 6 19.27 8.19 15.68
N ALA A 7 18.23 8.66 14.98
CA ALA A 7 18.02 8.41 13.56
C ALA A 7 17.32 9.62 12.88
N ILE A 8 17.77 9.94 11.67
CA ILE A 8 17.14 10.94 10.81
C ILE A 8 16.56 10.22 9.59
N ILE A 9 15.28 10.41 9.34
CA ILE A 9 14.53 9.83 8.24
C ILE A 9 14.23 10.94 7.23
N ILE A 10 14.73 10.79 6.00
CA ILE A 10 14.45 11.74 4.93
C ILE A 10 13.14 11.33 4.25
N GLY A 11 12.08 12.08 4.52
CA GLY A 11 10.73 11.87 4.03
C GLY A 11 9.70 11.53 5.13
N ALA A 12 8.48 12.04 4.96
CA ALA A 12 7.33 11.76 5.81
C ALA A 12 6.13 11.20 5.00
N GLY A 13 6.41 10.48 3.90
CA GLY A 13 5.41 9.58 3.28
C GLY A 13 5.14 8.36 4.16
N ILE A 14 4.23 7.47 3.73
CA ILE A 14 3.78 6.31 4.53
C ILE A 14 4.94 5.47 5.08
N ILE A 15 5.97 5.22 4.26
CA ILE A 15 7.16 4.46 4.66
C ILE A 15 7.99 5.23 5.70
N GLY A 16 8.27 6.51 5.44
CA GLY A 16 9.08 7.33 6.34
C GLY A 16 8.42 7.52 7.70
N ALA A 17 7.11 7.79 7.71
CA ALA A 17 6.33 7.90 8.93
C ALA A 17 6.32 6.58 9.72
N ALA A 18 6.13 5.44 9.05
CA ALA A 18 6.16 4.12 9.69
C ALA A 18 7.53 3.81 10.31
N ILE A 19 8.63 4.11 9.61
CA ILE A 19 9.99 3.97 10.16
C ILE A 19 10.17 4.85 11.40
N GLY A 20 9.74 6.11 11.34
CA GLY A 20 9.80 7.05 12.46
C GLY A 20 9.00 6.55 13.68
N TYR A 21 7.81 5.99 13.44
CA TYR A 21 6.97 5.38 14.47
C TYR A 21 7.64 4.16 15.09
N GLU A 22 8.00 3.16 14.29
CA GLU A 22 8.58 1.90 14.78
C GLU A 22 9.90 2.09 15.55
N LEU A 23 10.73 3.04 15.13
CA LEU A 23 11.97 3.38 15.85
C LEU A 23 11.68 4.11 17.16
N SER A 24 10.72 5.03 17.18
CA SER A 24 10.36 5.77 18.40
C SER A 24 9.63 4.91 19.43
N LYS A 25 8.79 3.94 19.01
CA LYS A 25 8.26 2.88 19.89
C LYS A 25 9.37 2.11 20.62
N LYS A 26 10.53 1.96 19.99
CA LYS A 26 11.73 1.32 20.56
C LYS A 26 12.62 2.28 21.36
N GLY A 27 12.11 3.47 21.70
CA GLY A 27 12.79 4.47 22.52
C GLY A 27 13.87 5.28 21.79
N ARG A 28 13.91 5.25 20.45
CA ARG A 28 14.85 6.07 19.67
C ARG A 28 14.30 7.47 19.43
N ARG A 29 15.15 8.49 19.59
CA ARG A 29 14.81 9.86 19.20
C ARG A 29 14.93 10.01 17.68
N THR A 30 13.81 10.13 17.00
CA THR A 30 13.76 10.20 15.53
C THR A 30 13.42 11.60 15.05
N LEU A 31 13.97 11.96 13.88
CA LEU A 31 13.57 13.15 13.12
C LEU A 31 13.18 12.74 11.70
N ASN A 32 11.92 12.96 11.31
CA ASN A 32 11.48 12.89 9.93
C ASN A 32 11.58 14.27 9.28
N VAL A 33 12.41 14.42 8.24
CA VAL A 33 12.58 15.67 7.48
C VAL A 33 11.83 15.56 6.16
N GLU A 34 10.86 16.42 5.93
CA GLU A 34 9.97 16.40 4.77
C GLU A 34 9.97 17.74 4.04
N MET A 35 10.15 17.70 2.72
CA MET A 35 10.19 18.90 1.88
C MET A 35 8.80 19.51 1.67
N LEU A 36 7.74 18.72 1.83
CA LEU A 36 6.34 19.09 1.66
C LEU A 36 5.71 19.57 2.98
N PRO A 37 4.52 20.21 2.94
CA PRO A 37 3.96 20.87 4.13
C PRO A 37 3.38 19.93 5.18
N ALA A 38 3.17 18.64 4.88
CA ALA A 38 2.66 17.67 5.84
C ALA A 38 2.99 16.22 5.45
N ALA A 39 2.77 15.30 6.37
CA ALA A 39 2.98 13.88 6.16
C ALA A 39 2.06 13.33 5.07
N GLY A 40 2.57 12.44 4.23
CA GLY A 40 1.80 11.83 3.13
C GLY A 40 1.54 12.72 1.92
N TYR A 41 1.99 13.99 1.89
CA TYR A 41 1.73 14.93 0.77
C TYR A 41 2.42 14.58 -0.57
N GLY A 42 3.33 13.60 -0.58
CA GLY A 42 4.05 13.15 -1.78
C GLY A 42 3.26 12.17 -2.65
N SER A 43 3.91 11.16 -3.21
CA SER A 43 3.23 10.12 -4.00
C SER A 43 2.18 9.33 -3.21
N THR A 44 2.30 9.30 -1.87
CA THR A 44 1.32 8.66 -0.99
C THR A 44 -0.08 9.22 -1.16
N SER A 45 -0.27 10.55 -1.20
CA SER A 45 -1.60 11.16 -1.39
C SER A 45 -2.18 10.92 -2.77
N ASN A 46 -1.35 10.62 -3.77
CA ASN A 46 -1.78 10.28 -5.13
C ASN A 46 -2.05 8.77 -5.32
N SER A 47 -1.96 7.97 -4.26
CA SER A 47 -2.20 6.53 -4.32
C SER A 47 -3.70 6.22 -4.41
N CYS A 48 -4.07 5.17 -5.15
CA CYS A 48 -5.41 4.58 -5.07
C CYS A 48 -5.62 3.73 -3.80
N ALA A 49 -4.60 3.63 -2.95
CA ALA A 49 -4.65 3.02 -1.61
C ALA A 49 -5.11 1.54 -1.56
N ILE A 50 -4.96 0.81 -2.67
CA ILE A 50 -5.35 -0.61 -2.76
C ILE A 50 -4.45 -1.46 -1.87
N ILE A 51 -5.07 -2.28 -1.03
CA ILE A 51 -4.44 -3.34 -0.27
C ILE A 51 -4.75 -4.67 -0.96
N ARG A 52 -3.70 -5.41 -1.32
CA ARG A 52 -3.79 -6.74 -1.92
C ARG A 52 -2.65 -7.62 -1.44
N LEU A 53 -2.87 -8.93 -1.40
CA LEU A 53 -1.89 -9.89 -0.87
C LEU A 53 -1.23 -10.74 -1.95
N TYR A 54 -1.79 -10.77 -3.17
CA TYR A 54 -1.26 -11.54 -4.28
C TYR A 54 -0.12 -10.78 -4.98
N TYR A 55 1.10 -11.31 -4.97
CA TYR A 55 2.27 -10.72 -5.65
C TYR A 55 3.03 -11.75 -6.50
N SER A 56 3.99 -11.27 -7.29
CA SER A 56 4.81 -12.09 -8.19
C SER A 56 5.84 -12.98 -7.49
N THR A 57 6.04 -12.78 -6.18
CA THR A 57 6.95 -13.54 -5.31
C THR A 57 6.26 -13.96 -4.02
N LEU A 58 6.76 -15.03 -3.42
CA LEU A 58 6.30 -15.52 -2.11
C LEU A 58 6.58 -14.45 -1.03
N ASP A 59 7.81 -13.93 -0.97
CA ASP A 59 8.20 -12.92 0.03
C ASP A 59 7.39 -11.63 -0.07
N GLY A 60 7.05 -11.20 -1.29
CA GLY A 60 6.20 -10.03 -1.49
C GLY A 60 4.77 -10.25 -0.98
N SER A 61 4.25 -11.47 -1.16
CA SER A 61 2.94 -11.86 -0.66
C SER A 61 2.94 -12.01 0.86
N ALA A 62 4.01 -12.59 1.43
CA ALA A 62 4.20 -12.71 2.86
C ALA A 62 4.31 -11.35 3.54
N MET A 63 5.15 -10.45 3.03
CA MET A 63 5.28 -9.09 3.56
C MET A 63 3.97 -8.30 3.49
N ALA A 64 3.18 -8.47 2.42
CA ALA A 64 1.87 -7.86 2.33
C ALA A 64 0.88 -8.43 3.36
N TYR A 65 0.95 -9.74 3.62
CA TYR A 65 0.10 -10.42 4.60
C TYR A 65 0.45 -10.04 6.05
N ASP A 66 1.74 -9.89 6.37
CA ASP A 66 2.16 -9.33 7.65
C ASP A 66 1.61 -7.91 7.84
N GLY A 67 1.70 -7.08 6.78
CA GLY A 67 1.20 -5.70 6.80
C GLY A 67 -0.33 -5.57 6.86
N TYR A 68 -1.07 -6.57 6.38
CA TYR A 68 -2.53 -6.58 6.35
C TYR A 68 -3.14 -6.44 7.75
N TYR A 69 -2.56 -7.09 8.75
CA TYR A 69 -3.07 -7.02 10.13
C TYR A 69 -2.90 -5.64 10.76
N TYR A 70 -1.88 -4.87 10.38
CA TYR A 70 -1.78 -3.48 10.82
C TYR A 70 -2.97 -2.67 10.34
N TRP A 71 -3.34 -2.80 9.07
CA TRP A 71 -4.49 -2.07 8.51
C TRP A 71 -5.82 -2.51 9.12
N ARG A 72 -5.96 -3.80 9.41
CA ARG A 72 -7.19 -4.34 10.00
C ARG A 72 -7.35 -3.92 11.46
N GLU A 73 -6.25 -3.87 12.20
CA GLU A 73 -6.19 -3.47 13.61
C GLU A 73 -5.57 -2.08 13.78
N TRP A 74 -5.96 -1.13 12.90
CA TRP A 74 -5.25 0.15 12.75
C TRP A 74 -5.19 0.98 14.03
N ALA A 75 -6.29 1.05 14.78
CA ALA A 75 -6.34 1.77 16.05
C ALA A 75 -5.39 1.17 17.10
N ASP A 76 -5.36 -0.16 17.19
CA ASP A 76 -4.53 -0.90 18.13
C ASP A 76 -3.05 -0.80 17.76
N TYR A 77 -2.73 -0.96 16.47
CA TYR A 77 -1.36 -0.81 15.97
C TYR A 77 -0.79 0.57 16.29
N LEU A 78 -1.57 1.64 16.10
CA LEU A 78 -1.18 3.03 16.36
C LEU A 78 -1.27 3.46 17.83
N GLU A 79 -1.79 2.59 18.70
CA GLU A 79 -2.11 2.92 20.09
C GLU A 79 -2.92 4.23 20.16
N ALA A 80 -3.91 4.34 19.28
CA ALA A 80 -4.66 5.57 19.09
C ALA A 80 -5.62 5.82 20.28
N PRO A 81 -5.72 7.07 20.78
CA PRO A 81 -6.77 7.45 21.71
C PRO A 81 -8.16 7.18 21.12
N LYS A 82 -9.12 6.83 21.99
CA LYS A 82 -10.47 6.43 21.58
C LYS A 82 -11.20 7.43 20.68
N GLU A 83 -10.95 8.73 20.87
CA GLU A 83 -11.60 9.81 20.13
C GLU A 83 -10.82 10.25 18.88
N GLU A 84 -9.66 9.64 18.60
CA GLU A 84 -8.87 9.98 17.41
C GLU A 84 -9.56 9.44 16.15
N GLN A 85 -9.77 10.32 15.17
CA GLN A 85 -10.27 9.90 13.87
C GLN A 85 -9.17 9.21 13.09
N LEU A 86 -9.48 8.03 12.55
CA LEU A 86 -8.53 7.20 11.83
C LEU A 86 -9.04 6.92 10.41
N ALA A 87 -8.11 6.83 9.47
CA ALA A 87 -8.38 6.23 8.17
C ALA A 87 -8.85 4.79 8.35
N GLN A 88 -9.76 4.36 7.48
CA GLN A 88 -10.38 3.05 7.57
C GLN A 88 -9.85 2.13 6.49
N PHE A 89 -9.55 0.88 6.86
CA PHE A 89 -9.37 -0.17 5.87
C PHE A 89 -10.75 -0.70 5.46
N ILE A 90 -11.14 -0.41 4.22
CA ILE A 90 -12.35 -0.94 3.62
C ILE A 90 -12.01 -2.29 2.99
N GLU A 91 -12.16 -3.35 3.78
CA GLU A 91 -11.88 -4.74 3.39
C GLU A 91 -13.03 -5.31 2.53
N CYS A 92 -13.18 -4.77 1.32
CA CYS A 92 -14.21 -5.18 0.35
C CYS A 92 -13.75 -6.29 -0.61
N GLY A 93 -12.55 -6.83 -0.40
CA GLY A 93 -11.93 -7.82 -1.25
C GLY A 93 -11.34 -7.24 -2.54
N THR A 94 -10.81 -8.12 -3.39
CA THR A 94 -10.31 -7.76 -4.71
C THR A 94 -10.63 -8.85 -5.71
N LEU A 95 -11.27 -8.48 -6.82
CA LEU A 95 -11.56 -9.40 -7.94
C LEU A 95 -10.51 -9.20 -9.04
N VAL A 96 -9.82 -10.27 -9.42
CA VAL A 96 -8.78 -10.23 -10.46
C VAL A 96 -9.13 -11.19 -11.58
N MET A 97 -9.28 -10.63 -12.79
CA MET A 97 -9.62 -11.41 -13.98
C MET A 97 -8.51 -12.38 -14.37
N LYS A 98 -8.90 -13.61 -14.69
CA LYS A 98 -7.99 -14.59 -15.28
C LYS A 98 -7.79 -14.24 -16.75
N THR A 99 -6.53 -14.07 -17.13
CA THR A 99 -6.14 -13.81 -18.51
C THR A 99 -5.02 -14.74 -18.92
N LYS A 100 -4.80 -14.90 -20.23
CA LYS A 100 -3.63 -15.63 -20.73
C LYS A 100 -2.31 -14.98 -20.29
N LEU A 101 -2.28 -13.64 -20.19
CA LEU A 101 -1.08 -12.88 -19.81
C LEU A 101 -0.67 -13.11 -18.36
N ASN A 102 -1.63 -13.25 -17.45
CA ASN A 102 -1.37 -13.55 -16.03
C ASN A 102 -1.43 -15.04 -15.70
N ASP A 103 -1.51 -15.90 -16.73
CA ASP A 103 -1.54 -17.36 -16.59
C ASP A 103 -2.63 -17.86 -15.62
N GLY A 104 -3.78 -17.17 -15.62
CA GLY A 104 -4.89 -17.45 -14.71
C GLY A 104 -4.54 -17.33 -13.23
N LEU A 105 -3.52 -16.54 -12.89
CA LEU A 105 -2.94 -16.36 -11.55
C LEU A 105 -2.33 -17.63 -10.92
N ARG A 106 -2.03 -18.68 -11.70
CA ARG A 106 -1.58 -19.98 -11.17
C ARG A 106 -0.41 -19.85 -10.18
N LYS A 107 0.58 -19.03 -10.51
CA LYS A 107 1.76 -18.80 -9.65
C LYS A 107 1.39 -18.11 -8.34
N GLN A 108 0.49 -17.13 -8.38
CA GLN A 108 0.03 -16.41 -7.20
C GLN A 108 -0.74 -17.33 -6.26
N LEU A 109 -1.60 -18.22 -6.79
CA LEU A 109 -2.39 -19.15 -5.98
C LEU A 109 -1.50 -20.14 -5.21
N VAL A 110 -0.40 -20.61 -5.81
CA VAL A 110 0.61 -21.42 -5.09
C VAL A 110 1.16 -20.68 -3.86
N PHE A 111 1.36 -19.36 -3.94
CA PHE A 111 1.81 -18.57 -2.79
C PHE A 111 0.70 -18.37 -1.76
N MET A 112 -0.55 -18.21 -2.20
CA MET A 112 -1.68 -18.12 -1.29
C MET A 112 -1.85 -19.41 -0.50
N ASP A 113 -1.76 -20.57 -1.16
CA ASP A 113 -1.78 -21.88 -0.52
C ASP A 113 -0.64 -22.02 0.50
N ALA A 114 0.59 -21.65 0.11
CA ALA A 114 1.76 -21.74 0.98
C ALA A 114 1.67 -20.83 2.23
N LEU A 115 0.97 -19.69 2.12
CA LEU A 115 0.79 -18.73 3.20
C LEU A 115 -0.55 -18.88 3.94
N ASN A 116 -1.39 -19.84 3.54
CA ASN A 116 -2.77 -20.01 4.01
C ASN A 116 -3.63 -18.74 3.87
N ILE A 117 -3.43 -17.97 2.80
CA ILE A 117 -4.24 -16.79 2.48
C ILE A 117 -5.46 -17.24 1.67
N PRO A 118 -6.70 -16.96 2.12
CA PRO A 118 -7.89 -17.44 1.42
C PRO A 118 -8.10 -16.72 0.09
N TYR A 119 -8.65 -17.45 -0.87
CA TYR A 119 -9.12 -16.95 -2.15
C TYR A 119 -10.28 -17.80 -2.68
N GLU A 120 -11.06 -17.26 -3.60
CA GLU A 120 -12.20 -17.94 -4.21
C GLU A 120 -12.12 -17.86 -5.74
N HIS A 121 -12.36 -18.99 -6.41
CA HIS A 121 -12.59 -18.97 -7.85
C HIS A 121 -13.99 -18.43 -8.15
N ARG A 122 -14.10 -17.53 -9.14
CA ARG A 122 -15.37 -17.01 -9.64
C ARG A 122 -15.54 -17.35 -11.12
N SER A 123 -16.66 -17.97 -11.47
CA SER A 123 -17.08 -18.15 -12.86
C SER A 123 -17.62 -16.84 -13.47
N ASN A 124 -17.78 -16.79 -14.79
CA ASN A 124 -18.39 -15.63 -15.45
C ASN A 124 -19.81 -15.37 -14.95
N ASP A 125 -20.62 -16.41 -14.76
CA ASP A 125 -21.98 -16.29 -14.23
C ASP A 125 -21.99 -15.68 -12.84
N GLN A 126 -21.11 -16.15 -11.93
CA GLN A 126 -20.98 -15.59 -10.58
C GLN A 126 -20.49 -14.14 -10.59
N ILE A 127 -19.63 -13.78 -11.55
CA ILE A 127 -19.16 -12.39 -11.70
C ILE A 127 -20.32 -11.50 -12.15
N LEU A 128 -21.08 -11.91 -13.16
CA LEU A 128 -22.20 -11.11 -13.69
C LEU A 128 -23.39 -11.03 -12.73
N GLU A 129 -23.59 -12.03 -11.87
CA GLU A 129 -24.58 -11.99 -10.79
C GLU A 129 -24.25 -10.89 -9.77
N ASN A 130 -22.98 -10.77 -9.36
CA ASN A 130 -22.54 -9.80 -8.37
C ASN A 130 -22.20 -8.42 -8.97
N TYR A 131 -21.76 -8.40 -10.23
CA TYR A 131 -21.27 -7.23 -10.94
C TYR A 131 -21.84 -7.18 -12.37
N PRO A 132 -23.15 -6.97 -12.53
CA PRO A 132 -23.84 -7.06 -13.83
C PRO A 132 -23.39 -5.99 -14.85
N PHE A 133 -22.59 -5.01 -14.42
CA PHE A 133 -22.03 -3.95 -15.25
C PHE A 133 -20.70 -4.33 -15.91
N TYR A 134 -20.14 -5.52 -15.63
CA TYR A 134 -18.90 -5.96 -16.26
C TYR A 134 -19.12 -6.44 -17.70
N ASP A 135 -18.20 -6.08 -18.59
CA ASP A 135 -18.02 -6.72 -19.90
C ASP A 135 -16.91 -7.76 -19.80
N LEU A 136 -17.27 -9.03 -19.98
CA LEU A 136 -16.34 -10.16 -19.90
C LEU A 136 -15.80 -10.60 -21.25
N THR A 137 -16.05 -9.83 -22.32
CA THR A 137 -15.41 -10.07 -23.61
C THR A 137 -13.93 -9.73 -23.55
N SER A 138 -13.13 -10.44 -24.36
CA SER A 138 -11.70 -10.14 -24.47
C SER A 138 -11.46 -8.92 -25.36
N PHE A 139 -10.60 -8.03 -24.89
CA PHE A 139 -10.03 -6.91 -25.67
C PHE A 139 -8.54 -7.13 -25.99
N ALA A 140 -8.00 -8.30 -25.62
CA ALA A 140 -6.60 -8.64 -25.88
C ALA A 140 -6.40 -9.18 -27.30
N PRO A 141 -5.29 -8.84 -27.99
CA PRO A 141 -4.20 -7.98 -27.53
C PRO A 141 -4.60 -6.50 -27.54
N ALA A 142 -3.95 -5.71 -26.68
CA ALA A 142 -4.16 -4.27 -26.63
C ALA A 142 -3.84 -3.63 -28.00
N LYS A 143 -4.71 -2.71 -28.43
CA LYS A 143 -4.57 -1.93 -29.66
C LYS A 143 -4.05 -0.54 -29.32
N SER A 144 -3.30 0.09 -30.24
CA SER A 144 -2.88 1.49 -30.09
C SER A 144 -4.07 2.43 -30.13
N LEU A 145 -3.95 3.62 -29.54
CA LEU A 145 -4.99 4.66 -29.58
C LEU A 145 -5.39 5.06 -31.00
N ASP A 146 -4.45 5.00 -31.95
CA ASP A 146 -4.68 5.34 -33.37
C ASP A 146 -5.26 4.17 -34.19
N ASP A 147 -5.43 2.98 -33.61
CA ASP A 147 -6.07 1.86 -34.30
C ASP A 147 -7.57 2.16 -34.43
N PRO A 148 -8.18 2.07 -35.63
CA PRO A 148 -9.61 2.34 -35.81
C PRO A 148 -10.52 1.41 -35.00
N LYS A 149 -10.01 0.26 -34.54
CA LYS A 149 -10.71 -0.69 -33.67
C LYS A 149 -10.31 -0.56 -32.20
N PHE A 150 -9.66 0.53 -31.81
CA PHE A 150 -9.35 0.82 -30.40
C PHE A 150 -10.65 0.82 -29.58
N GLY A 151 -10.64 0.12 -28.45
CA GLY A 151 -11.83 -0.03 -27.60
C GLY A 151 -12.89 -1.00 -28.15
N GLU A 152 -12.63 -1.72 -29.25
CA GLU A 152 -13.50 -2.82 -29.70
C GLU A 152 -13.00 -4.19 -29.18
N PRO A 153 -13.90 -5.14 -28.87
CA PRO A 153 -13.52 -6.48 -28.45
C PRO A 153 -12.82 -7.24 -29.58
N THR A 154 -11.98 -8.20 -29.21
CA THR A 154 -11.25 -9.10 -30.13
C THR A 154 -11.90 -10.48 -30.25
N GLY A 155 -12.99 -10.71 -29.51
CA GLY A 155 -13.72 -11.98 -29.48
C GLY A 155 -13.25 -12.92 -28.38
N GLY A 156 -14.08 -13.90 -28.05
CA GLY A 156 -13.88 -14.76 -26.87
C GLY A 156 -14.27 -14.07 -25.57
N GLN A 157 -14.16 -14.82 -24.47
CA GLN A 157 -14.48 -14.36 -23.13
C GLN A 157 -13.32 -14.62 -22.18
N LEU A 158 -13.29 -13.88 -21.08
CA LEU A 158 -12.41 -14.14 -19.95
C LEU A 158 -12.77 -15.47 -19.29
N ASP A 159 -11.78 -16.15 -18.70
CA ASP A 159 -11.94 -17.47 -18.08
C ASP A 159 -12.38 -17.37 -16.58
N GLY A 160 -13.16 -16.34 -16.25
CA GLY A 160 -13.53 -15.99 -14.88
C GLY A 160 -12.47 -15.18 -14.13
N ALA A 161 -12.52 -15.25 -12.80
CA ALA A 161 -11.68 -14.46 -11.92
C ALA A 161 -11.26 -15.22 -10.65
N ILE A 162 -10.34 -14.61 -9.90
CA ILE A 162 -10.07 -14.95 -8.50
C ILE A 162 -10.54 -13.78 -7.63
N PHE A 163 -11.32 -14.08 -6.60
CA PHE A 163 -11.69 -13.14 -5.56
C PHE A 163 -10.81 -13.37 -4.32
N PHE A 164 -10.17 -12.31 -3.85
CA PHE A 164 -9.35 -12.30 -2.64
C PHE A 164 -10.11 -11.53 -1.55
N PRO A 165 -10.70 -12.20 -0.55
CA PRO A 165 -11.50 -11.52 0.48
C PRO A 165 -10.66 -10.56 1.34
N ASN A 166 -9.38 -10.87 1.59
CA ASN A 166 -8.47 -10.02 2.38
C ASN A 166 -7.84 -8.86 1.59
N GLY A 167 -8.53 -8.41 0.54
CA GLY A 167 -8.16 -7.22 -0.23
C GLY A 167 -9.07 -6.05 0.09
N GLY A 168 -8.78 -4.89 -0.48
CA GLY A 168 -9.60 -3.70 -0.32
C GLY A 168 -8.82 -2.42 -0.55
N TYR A 169 -9.17 -1.36 0.17
CA TYR A 169 -8.44 -0.10 0.10
C TYR A 169 -8.50 0.69 1.41
N ILE A 170 -7.52 1.57 1.63
CA ILE A 170 -7.56 2.54 2.72
C ILE A 170 -8.37 3.76 2.28
N SER A 171 -9.30 4.21 3.12
CA SER A 171 -10.24 5.30 2.81
C SER A 171 -9.55 6.60 2.41
N ASP A 172 -8.39 6.88 3.01
CA ASP A 172 -7.57 8.05 2.69
C ASP A 172 -6.08 7.76 2.96
N PRO A 173 -5.23 7.68 1.91
CA PRO A 173 -3.80 7.36 2.06
C PRO A 173 -2.98 8.50 2.69
N GLN A 174 -3.40 9.76 2.52
CA GLN A 174 -2.74 10.88 3.18
C GLN A 174 -3.08 10.92 4.66
N PHE A 175 -4.36 10.74 4.98
CA PHE A 175 -4.84 10.75 6.36
C PHE A 175 -4.30 9.57 7.17
N SER A 176 -4.21 8.36 6.59
CA SER A 176 -3.53 7.23 7.24
C SER A 176 -2.07 7.55 7.59
N THR A 177 -1.35 8.25 6.71
CA THR A 177 0.01 8.70 7.01
C THR A 177 0.05 9.72 8.14
N ARG A 178 -0.93 10.62 8.21
CA ARG A 178 -1.11 11.54 9.34
C ARG A 178 -1.40 10.79 10.64
N ASN A 179 -2.18 9.70 10.61
CA ASN A 179 -2.40 8.87 11.80
C ASN A 179 -1.09 8.26 12.31
N ILE A 180 -0.23 7.75 11.42
CA ILE A 180 1.11 7.26 11.81
C ILE A 180 1.96 8.39 12.40
N GLN A 181 1.94 9.58 11.79
CA GLN A 181 2.67 10.74 12.33
C GLN A 181 2.25 11.04 13.77
N LEU A 182 0.94 11.12 14.04
CA LEU A 182 0.42 11.39 15.38
C LEU A 182 0.84 10.30 16.37
N ALA A 183 0.81 9.03 15.96
CA ALA A 183 1.30 7.91 16.76
C ALA A 183 2.80 8.03 17.07
N ALA A 184 3.61 8.39 16.08
CA ALA A 184 5.04 8.62 16.24
C ALA A 184 5.35 9.80 17.17
N GLU A 185 4.62 10.91 17.06
CA GLU A 185 4.79 12.07 17.95
C GLU A 185 4.46 11.73 19.41
N ARG A 186 3.44 10.89 19.66
CA ARG A 186 3.12 10.37 21.01
C ARG A 186 4.27 9.56 21.60
N THR A 187 5.02 8.84 20.78
CA THR A 187 6.18 8.04 21.19
C THR A 187 7.50 8.83 21.14
N GLY A 188 7.46 10.14 20.90
CA GLY A 188 8.61 11.05 20.98
C GLY A 188 9.35 11.29 19.66
N ALA A 189 8.80 10.87 18.52
CA ALA A 189 9.32 11.26 17.20
C ALA A 189 9.09 12.76 16.92
N THR A 190 9.97 13.36 16.12
CA THR A 190 9.84 14.74 15.66
C THR A 190 9.66 14.78 14.14
N PHE A 191 8.81 15.67 13.65
CA PHE A 191 8.63 15.93 12.22
C PHE A 191 9.01 17.37 11.89
N LEU A 192 9.76 17.54 10.81
CA LEU A 192 10.18 18.84 10.27
C LEU A 192 9.73 18.95 8.81
N PHE A 193 8.63 19.66 8.60
CA PHE A 193 8.03 19.90 7.28
C PHE A 193 8.64 21.11 6.58
N ASN A 194 8.30 21.29 5.29
CA ASN A 194 8.80 22.37 4.43
C ASN A 194 10.33 22.48 4.41
N SER A 195 11.02 21.35 4.63
CA SER A 195 12.46 21.29 4.86
C SER A 195 13.08 20.27 3.92
N ARG A 196 13.85 20.78 2.96
CA ARG A 196 14.56 19.96 1.98
C ARG A 196 15.98 19.70 2.49
N VAL A 197 16.32 18.44 2.70
CA VAL A 197 17.72 18.02 2.91
C VAL A 197 18.53 18.37 1.65
N LYS A 198 19.65 19.07 1.85
CA LYS A 198 20.53 19.52 0.76
C LYS A 198 21.82 18.73 0.67
N GLU A 199 22.30 18.22 1.79
CA GLU A 199 23.55 17.49 1.90
C GLU A 199 23.43 16.39 2.95
N ILE A 200 24.31 15.39 2.85
CA ILE A 200 24.46 14.35 3.85
C ILE A 200 25.96 14.33 4.16
N PRO A 201 26.43 15.06 5.19
CA PRO A 201 27.86 15.12 5.51
C PRO A 201 28.38 13.74 5.89
N VAL A 202 29.53 13.39 5.31
CA VAL A 202 30.24 12.14 5.55
C VAL A 202 31.67 12.44 5.97
N ASN A 203 32.07 11.90 7.12
CA ASN A 203 33.41 12.02 7.65
C ASN A 203 33.96 10.63 7.96
N ASN A 204 35.17 10.33 7.49
CA ASN A 204 35.81 9.01 7.65
C ASN A 204 34.88 7.82 7.31
N GLY A 205 34.09 7.96 6.24
CA GLY A 205 33.14 6.93 5.79
C GLY A 205 31.87 6.78 6.64
N ARG A 206 31.58 7.73 7.55
CA ARG A 206 30.39 7.72 8.41
C ARG A 206 29.54 8.95 8.18
N VAL A 207 28.22 8.75 8.07
CA VAL A 207 27.24 9.84 8.02
C VAL A 207 27.17 10.54 9.38
N GLU A 208 27.24 11.87 9.39
CA GLU A 208 27.18 12.68 10.62
C GLU A 208 25.84 13.44 10.80
N GLY A 209 25.01 13.53 9.75
CA GLY A 209 23.73 14.24 9.81
C GLY A 209 23.09 14.48 8.44
N VAL A 210 22.26 15.52 8.37
CA VAL A 210 21.60 16.08 7.17
C VAL A 210 21.52 17.61 7.24
#